data_AF-A0A662HS19-F1
#
_entry.id   AF-A0A662HS19-F1
#
_cell.length_a   1.000
_cell.length_b   1.000
_cell.length_c   1.000
_cell.angle_alpha   90.00
_cell.angle_beta   90.00
_cell.angle_gamma   90.00
#
_symmetry.space_group_name_H-M   'P 1'
#
loop_
_entity.id
_entity.type
_entity.pdbx_description
1 polymer ?
#
loop_
_entity_poly.entity_id
_entity_poly.type
_entity_poly.pdbx_seq_one_letter_code
_entity_poly.pdbx_strand_id
1 'polypeptide(L)'
;MSKKKLTLSISRDLLDETKLYAREIGRSLSSIVEEYFEYLASTRWIDALAEELGLKKLEPSTESEIPMSRPAGLNATKIVRELRKSRVEAILHDIK
;
A
#
# COMPACT_ATOMS: atom_id res chain seq x y z
N MET A 1 16.66 -16.55 4.52
CA MET A 1 17.09 -15.43 3.67
C MET A 1 18.45 -14.94 4.15
N SER A 2 19.44 -14.78 3.28
CA SER A 2 20.74 -14.21 3.63
C SER A 2 20.62 -12.69 3.84
N LYS A 3 20.99 -12.18 5.01
CA LYS A 3 21.00 -10.73 5.28
C LYS A 3 22.36 -10.13 4.94
N LYS A 4 22.37 -8.93 4.35
CA LYS A 4 23.58 -8.10 4.17
C LYS A 4 23.52 -6.91 5.14
N LYS A 5 24.66 -6.56 5.76
CA LYS A 5 24.74 -5.38 6.62
C LYS A 5 24.69 -4.11 5.78
N LEU A 6 23.95 -3.11 6.26
CA LEU A 6 23.86 -1.78 5.68
C LEU A 6 24.34 -0.76 6.72
N THR A 7 25.29 0.08 6.32
CA THR A 7 25.76 1.20 7.15
C THR A 7 25.12 2.48 6.63
N LEU A 8 24.45 3.21 7.51
CA LEU A 8 23.75 4.45 7.18
C LEU A 8 24.31 5.60 8.01
N SER A 9 24.38 6.78 7.40
CA SER A 9 24.59 8.04 8.10
C SER A 9 23.22 8.65 8.38
N ILE A 10 22.88 8.84 9.65
CA ILE A 10 21.58 9.36 10.10
C ILE A 10 21.83 10.46 11.12
N SER A 11 20.97 11.48 11.14
CA SER A 11 20.98 12.50 12.19
C SER A 11 20.91 11.85 13.58
N ARG A 12 21.71 12.35 14.52
CA ARG A 12 21.75 11.82 15.89
C ARG A 12 20.38 11.92 16.56
N ASP A 13 19.76 13.08 16.48
CA ASP A 13 18.49 13.36 17.16
C ASP A 13 17.39 12.42 16.66
N LEU A 14 17.31 12.27 15.33
CA LEU A 14 16.38 11.31 14.70
C LEU A 14 16.66 9.88 15.16
N LEU A 15 17.93 9.47 15.17
CA LEU A 15 18.31 8.12 15.58
C LEU A 15 17.90 7.85 17.04
N ASP A 16 18.07 8.81 17.94
CA ASP A 16 17.75 8.64 19.35
C ASP A 16 16.25 8.59 19.60
N GLU A 17 15.45 9.43 18.92
CA GLU A 17 13.99 9.36 18.98
C GLU A 17 13.44 8.06 18.40
N THR A 18 13.97 7.62 17.24
CA THR A 18 13.54 6.36 16.62
C THR A 18 13.90 5.14 17.47
N LYS A 19 15.01 5.18 18.23
CA LYS A 19 15.35 4.12 19.19
C LYS A 19 14.34 4.02 20.33
N LEU A 20 13.89 5.17 20.85
CA LEU A 20 12.88 5.21 21.91
C LEU A 20 11.59 4.57 21.39
N TYR A 21 11.10 5.04 20.24
CA TYR A 21 9.93 4.48 19.59
C TYR A 21 10.05 2.96 19.33
N ALA A 22 11.18 2.51 18.77
CA ALA A 22 11.41 1.09 18.50
C ALA A 22 11.34 0.23 19.78
N ARG A 23 11.87 0.74 20.90
CA ARG A 23 11.77 0.06 22.20
C ARG A 23 10.34 -0.01 22.70
N GLU A 24 9.57 1.07 22.59
CA GLU A 24 8.16 1.11 23.04
C GLU A 24 7.30 0.07 22.31
N ILE A 25 7.52 -0.11 21.01
CA ILE A 25 6.78 -1.10 20.21
C ILE A 25 7.42 -2.49 20.20
N GLY A 26 8.52 -2.70 20.95
CA GLY A 26 9.20 -4.00 21.05
C GLY A 26 9.87 -4.47 19.76
N ARG A 27 10.31 -3.55 18.89
CA ARG A 27 10.93 -3.85 17.59
C ARG A 27 12.37 -3.37 17.52
N SER A 28 13.13 -3.95 16.60
CA SER A 28 14.50 -3.50 16.31
C SER A 28 14.49 -2.42 15.21
N LEU A 29 15.48 -1.52 15.23
CA LEU A 29 15.67 -0.57 14.12
C LEU A 29 15.87 -1.30 12.79
N SER A 30 16.64 -2.40 12.79
CA SER A 30 16.85 -3.19 11.57
C SER A 30 15.54 -3.74 11.00
N SER A 31 14.63 -4.24 11.85
CA SER A 31 13.33 -4.73 11.36
C SER A 31 12.43 -3.62 10.82
N ILE A 32 12.50 -2.41 11.41
CA ILE A 32 11.72 -1.26 10.93
C ILE A 32 12.26 -0.80 9.57
N VAL A 33 13.58 -0.70 9.43
CA VAL A 33 14.22 -0.32 8.16
C VAL A 33 14.00 -1.38 7.07
N GLU A 34 14.07 -2.66 7.43
CA GLU A 34 13.78 -3.78 6.51
C GLU A 34 12.34 -3.71 6.00
N GLU A 35 11.35 -3.53 6.88
CA GLU A 35 9.95 -3.34 6.49
C GLU A 35 9.75 -2.11 5.60
N TYR A 36 10.42 -1.00 5.90
CA TYR A 36 10.35 0.19 5.04
C TYR A 36 10.90 -0.07 3.64
N PHE A 37 11.99 -0.83 3.51
CA PHE A 37 12.51 -1.21 2.19
C PHE A 37 11.59 -2.19 1.46
N GLU A 38 10.94 -3.12 2.16
CA GLU A 38 9.92 -3.98 1.58
C GLU A 38 8.73 -3.16 1.07
N TYR A 39 8.29 -2.17 1.83
CA TYR A 39 7.25 -1.22 1.42
C TYR A 39 7.66 -0.44 0.16
N LEU A 40 8.88 0.11 0.10
CA LEU A 40 9.37 0.83 -1.08
C LEU A 40 9.43 -0.07 -2.32
N ALA A 41 9.94 -1.29 -2.17
CA ALA A 41 10.02 -2.25 -3.27
C ALA A 41 8.62 -2.65 -3.78
N SER A 42 7.68 -2.89 -2.85
CA SER A 42 6.30 -3.26 -3.16
C SER A 42 5.56 -2.13 -3.84
N THR A 43 5.70 -0.89 -3.35
CA THR A 43 5.05 0.30 -3.93
C THR A 43 5.49 0.48 -5.37
N ARG A 44 6.79 0.40 -5.65
CA ARG A 44 7.30 0.48 -7.03
C ARG A 44 6.71 -0.60 -7.94
N TRP A 45 6.55 -1.81 -7.43
CA TRP A 45 5.99 -2.91 -8.21
C TRP A 45 4.49 -2.74 -8.47
N ILE A 46 3.75 -2.26 -7.46
CA ILE A 46 2.31 -1.95 -7.58
C ILE A 46 2.08 -0.81 -8.58
N ASP A 47 2.90 0.24 -8.52
CA ASP A 47 2.80 1.38 -9.45
C ASP A 47 3.03 0.93 -10.90
N ALA A 48 4.06 0.10 -11.14
CA ALA A 48 4.32 -0.47 -12.46
C ALA A 48 3.16 -1.36 -12.95
N LEU A 49 2.62 -2.21 -12.07
CA LEU A 49 1.48 -3.05 -12.40
C LEU A 49 0.21 -2.22 -12.69
N ALA A 50 -0.01 -1.15 -11.93
CA ALA A 50 -1.14 -0.25 -12.15
C ALA A 50 -1.03 0.42 -13.54
N GLU A 51 0.16 0.89 -13.92
CA GLU A 51 0.42 1.44 -15.24
C GLU A 51 0.17 0.42 -16.36
N GLU A 52 0.69 -0.81 -16.23
CA GLU A 52 0.47 -1.90 -17.20
C GLU A 52 -1.03 -2.26 -17.37
N LEU A 53 -1.81 -2.14 -16.30
CA LEU A 53 -3.25 -2.41 -16.31
C LEU A 53 -4.10 -1.20 -16.73
N GLY A 54 -3.48 -0.07 -17.09
CA GLY A 54 -4.19 1.17 -17.41
C GLY A 54 -4.94 1.77 -16.22
N LEU A 55 -4.57 1.38 -15.00
CA LEU A 55 -5.11 1.93 -13.77
C LEU A 55 -4.41 3.27 -13.47
N LYS A 56 -5.18 4.23 -12.95
CA LYS A 56 -4.59 5.47 -12.41
C LYS A 56 -3.75 5.15 -11.17
N LYS A 57 -2.99 6.16 -10.70
CA LYS A 57 -2.25 6.08 -9.44
C LYS A 57 -3.16 5.56 -8.33
N LEU A 58 -2.81 4.41 -7.78
CA LEU A 58 -3.56 3.76 -6.72
C LEU A 58 -3.21 4.44 -5.41
N GLU A 59 -4.23 4.98 -4.73
CA GLU A 59 -4.05 5.49 -3.38
C GLU A 59 -4.08 4.31 -2.39
N PRO A 60 -3.12 4.22 -1.46
CA PRO A 60 -3.17 3.24 -0.38
C PRO A 60 -4.45 3.44 0.45
N SER A 61 -5.19 2.37 0.68
CA SER A 61 -6.37 2.37 1.56
C SER A 61 -6.08 1.60 2.84
N THR A 62 -6.46 2.13 3.99
CA THR A 62 -6.34 1.41 5.27
C THR A 62 -7.45 0.39 5.47
N GLU A 63 -7.23 -0.64 6.29
CA GLU A 63 -8.24 -1.67 6.59
C GLU A 63 -9.54 -1.06 7.15
N SER A 64 -9.43 0.05 7.90
CA SER A 64 -10.56 0.81 8.42
C SER A 64 -11.35 1.58 7.36
N GLU A 65 -10.71 1.98 6.25
CA GLU A 65 -11.34 2.74 5.16
C GLU A 65 -12.10 1.83 4.17
N ILE A 66 -11.70 0.58 4.04
CA ILE A 66 -12.31 -0.38 3.12
C ILE A 66 -13.81 -0.60 3.44
N PRO A 67 -14.24 -0.80 4.70
CA PRO A 67 -15.66 -0.89 5.04
C PRO A 67 -16.43 0.41 4.74
N MET A 68 -15.80 1.57 4.95
CA MET A 68 -16.47 2.88 4.78
C MET A 68 -16.71 3.24 3.31
N SER A 69 -15.83 2.78 2.42
CA SER A 69 -15.97 2.97 0.97
C SER A 69 -16.91 1.97 0.31
N ARG A 70 -17.35 0.92 1.02
CA ARG A 70 -18.21 -0.12 0.46
C ARG A 70 -19.67 0.37 0.41
N PRO A 71 -20.40 0.13 -0.70
CA PRO A 71 -21.84 0.41 -0.77
C PRO A 71 -22.61 -0.32 0.34
N ALA A 72 -23.45 0.40 1.07
CA ALA A 72 -24.25 -0.12 2.18
C ALA A 72 -25.76 -0.12 1.89
N GLY A 73 -26.53 -0.87 2.69
CA GLY A 73 -28.00 -0.94 2.63
C GLY A 73 -28.57 -2.00 1.67
N LEU A 74 -29.91 -2.08 1.59
CA LEU A 74 -30.64 -3.10 0.81
C LEU A 74 -30.30 -3.09 -0.69
N ASN A 75 -29.86 -1.94 -1.22
CA ASN A 75 -29.51 -1.76 -2.62
C ASN A 75 -28.02 -2.02 -2.94
N ALA A 76 -27.19 -2.34 -1.94
CA ALA A 76 -25.75 -2.53 -2.13
C ALA A 76 -25.42 -3.53 -3.25
N THR A 77 -26.16 -4.65 -3.31
CA THR A 77 -25.98 -5.69 -4.34
C THR A 77 -26.19 -5.15 -5.76
N LYS A 78 -27.21 -4.31 -5.96
CA LYS A 78 -27.51 -3.71 -7.26
C LYS A 78 -26.42 -2.73 -7.67
N ILE A 79 -26.01 -1.85 -6.75
CA ILE A 79 -24.95 -0.87 -6.95
C ILE A 79 -23.63 -1.55 -7.32
N VAL A 80 -23.22 -2.58 -6.57
CA VAL A 80 -21.99 -3.34 -6.85
C VAL A 80 -22.05 -4.01 -8.22
N ARG A 81 -23.21 -4.56 -8.61
CA ARG A 81 -23.39 -5.20 -9.92
C ARG A 81 -23.24 -4.19 -11.07
N GLU A 82 -23.85 -3.02 -10.94
CA GLU A 82 -23.74 -1.93 -11.93
C GLU A 82 -22.32 -1.39 -12.02
N LEU A 83 -21.65 -1.16 -10.89
CA LEU A 83 -20.24 -0.73 -10.86
C LEU A 83 -19.32 -1.75 -11.54
N ARG A 84 -19.50 -3.05 -11.27
CA ARG A 84 -18.71 -4.11 -11.92
C ARG A 84 -18.94 -4.16 -13.42
N LYS A 85 -20.20 -4.07 -13.86
CA LYS A 85 -20.56 -4.07 -15.28
C LYS A 85 -19.91 -2.88 -16.01
N SER A 86 -20.05 -1.69 -15.45
CA SER A 86 -19.48 -0.45 -16.01
C SER A 86 -17.95 -0.52 -16.08
N ARG A 87 -17.29 -1.12 -15.09
CA ARG A 87 -15.82 -1.26 -15.08
C ARG A 87 -15.32 -2.24 -16.12
N VAL A 88 -16.05 -3.34 -16.35
CA VAL A 88 -15.75 -4.28 -17.45
C VAL A 88 -15.96 -3.62 -18.80
N GLU A 89 -17.04 -2.86 -18.97
CA GLU A 89 -17.31 -2.10 -20.19
C GLU A 89 -16.20 -1.07 -20.47
N ALA A 90 -15.74 -0.32 -19.45
CA ALA A 90 -14.63 0.63 -19.59
C ALA A 90 -13.31 -0.04 -20.02
N ILE A 91 -12.93 -1.15 -19.37
CA ILE A 91 -11.72 -1.90 -19.73
C ILE A 91 -11.82 -2.42 -21.17
N LEU A 92 -12.97 -2.94 -21.59
CA LEU A 92 -13.16 -3.47 -22.94
C LEU A 92 -13.21 -2.38 -24.02
N HIS A 93 -13.57 -1.14 -23.65
CA HIS A 93 -13.65 -0.01 -24.56
C HIS A 93 -12.28 0.66 -24.80
N ASP A 94 -11.38 0.65 -23.81
CA ASP A 94 -10.01 1.18 -23.92
C ASP A 94 -9.04 0.23 -24.66
N ILE A 95 -9.45 -1.02 -24.93
CA ILE A 95 -8.65 -2.04 -25.66
C ILE A 95 -8.91 -2.01 -27.18
N LYS A 96 -9.82 -1.15 -27.67
CA LYS A 96 -10.17 -1.00 -29.10
C LYS A 96 -9.55 0.23 -29.73
#